data_AF-A0A353D0E7-F1
#
_entry.id   AF-A0A353D0E7-F1
#
_cell.length_a   1.000
_cell.length_b   1.000
_cell.length_c   1.000
_cell.angle_alpha   90.00
_cell.angle_beta   90.00
_cell.angle_gamma   90.00
#
_symmetry.space_group_name_H-M   'P 1'
#
loop_
_entity.id
_entity.type
_entity.pdbx_description
1 polymer ?
#
loop_
_entity_poly.entity_id
_entity_poly.type
_entity_poly.pdbx_seq_one_letter_code
_entity_poly.pdbx_strand_id
1 'polypeptide(L)'
;MSNNITASVEFYFKGVKFADSVEVELDQHMQTAGKTPDFFPLLANAMNIDVYSYEHEMMQAEEILFSHAQGLAADYVNEGVFDSSAFEAAWIENKIHENLQEIAQRELSIDDLHQQPELKTALLEAYRLGESVKYKE
;
A
#
# COMPACT_ATOMS: atom_id res chain seq x y z
N MET A 1 -8.07 -8.04 7.55
CA MET A 1 -6.80 -8.76 7.29
C MET A 1 -5.69 -7.72 7.29
N SER A 2 -4.50 -8.04 7.81
CA SER A 2 -3.36 -7.11 7.79
C SER A 2 -2.55 -7.34 6.51
N ASN A 3 -2.19 -6.26 5.83
CA ASN A 3 -1.37 -6.28 4.62
C ASN A 3 0.10 -6.00 4.98
N ASN A 4 0.93 -7.05 4.98
CA ASN A 4 2.35 -6.96 5.34
C ASN A 4 3.24 -7.29 4.14
N ILE A 5 4.42 -6.69 4.09
CA ILE A 5 5.44 -6.94 3.07
C ILE A 5 6.84 -6.77 3.67
N THR A 6 7.81 -7.56 3.19
CA THR A 6 9.21 -7.39 3.56
C THR A 6 9.98 -6.76 2.41
N ALA A 7 10.51 -5.57 2.61
CA ALA A 7 11.42 -4.90 1.68
C ALA A 7 12.87 -5.23 2.06
N SER A 8 13.72 -5.54 1.09
CA SER A 8 15.13 -5.88 1.30
C SER A 8 16.01 -5.19 0.27
N VAL A 9 17.22 -4.79 0.66
CA VAL A 9 18.21 -4.24 -0.26
C VAL A 9 19.60 -4.79 0.06
N GLU A 10 20.38 -5.04 -0.97
CA GLU A 10 21.78 -5.46 -0.87
C GLU A 10 22.63 -4.58 -1.78
N PHE A 11 23.70 -4.00 -1.24
CA PHE A 11 24.63 -3.17 -2.00
C PHE A 11 26.04 -3.22 -1.40
N TYR A 12 27.02 -2.69 -2.14
CA TYR A 12 28.42 -2.64 -1.69
C TYR A 12 28.94 -1.20 -1.71
N PHE A 13 29.54 -0.77 -0.60
CA PHE A 13 30.20 0.53 -0.51
C PHE A 13 31.62 0.38 0.05
N LYS A 14 32.60 0.88 -0.70
CA LYS A 14 34.04 0.79 -0.35
C LYS A 14 34.52 -0.64 -0.02
N GLY A 15 33.97 -1.64 -0.71
CA GLY A 15 34.29 -3.05 -0.48
C GLY A 15 33.62 -3.68 0.74
N VAL A 16 32.74 -2.95 1.43
CA VAL A 16 31.90 -3.47 2.51
C VAL A 16 30.52 -3.79 1.96
N LYS A 17 30.02 -4.99 2.27
CA LYS A 17 28.66 -5.42 1.94
C LYS A 17 27.66 -4.86 2.95
N PHE A 18 26.59 -4.27 2.46
CA PHE A 18 25.42 -3.87 3.22
C PHE A 18 24.23 -4.70 2.73
N ALA A 19 23.55 -5.39 3.65
CA ALA A 19 22.34 -6.16 3.33
C ALA A 19 21.43 -6.21 4.56
N ASP A 20 20.19 -5.76 4.41
CA ASP A 20 19.20 -5.70 5.48
C ASP A 20 17.79 -5.71 4.89
N SER A 21 16.81 -5.94 5.76
CA SER A 21 15.40 -6.07 5.41
C SER A 21 14.51 -5.47 6.47
N VAL A 22 13.38 -4.90 6.06
CA VAL A 22 12.36 -4.33 6.94
C VAL A 22 10.99 -4.91 6.60
N GLU A 23 10.27 -5.36 7.63
CA GLU A 23 8.86 -5.72 7.53
C GLU A 23 8.00 -4.47 7.72
N VAL A 24 7.05 -4.26 6.81
CA VAL A 24 6.21 -3.07 6.74
C VAL A 24 4.75 -3.49 6.73
N GLU A 25 3.98 -2.95 7.68
CA GLU A 25 2.52 -3.08 7.72
C GLU A 25 1.88 -1.96 6.87
N LEU A 26 1.48 -2.30 5.65
CA LEU A 26 0.99 -1.35 4.65
C LEU A 26 -0.34 -0.70 5.05
N ASP A 27 -1.20 -1.41 5.78
CA ASP A 27 -2.51 -0.88 6.19
C ASP A 27 -2.42 0.39 7.02
N GLN A 28 -1.45 0.47 7.93
CA GLN A 28 -1.26 1.64 8.78
C GLN A 28 -0.87 2.88 7.95
N HIS A 29 -0.02 2.68 6.94
CA HIS A 29 0.41 3.74 6.03
C HIS A 29 -0.73 4.17 5.09
N MET A 30 -1.48 3.22 4.54
CA MET A 30 -2.64 3.50 3.70
C MET A 30 -3.73 4.26 4.46
N GLN A 31 -4.00 3.92 5.72
CA GLN A 31 -4.99 4.63 6.54
C GLN A 31 -4.59 6.07 6.87
N THR A 32 -3.29 6.32 7.05
CA THR A 32 -2.80 7.64 7.50
C THR A 32 -2.52 8.57 6.32
N ALA A 33 -1.85 8.07 5.28
CA ALA A 33 -1.35 8.86 4.17
C ALA A 33 -2.06 8.60 2.84
N GLY A 34 -2.87 7.54 2.75
CA GLY A 34 -3.54 7.12 1.51
C GLY A 34 -2.60 6.56 0.44
N LYS A 35 -1.35 6.28 0.80
CA LYS A 35 -0.31 5.77 -0.09
C LYS A 35 0.66 4.87 0.66
N THR A 36 1.38 4.04 -0.09
CA THR A 36 2.47 3.21 0.41
C THR A 36 3.62 4.07 0.92
N PRO A 37 4.39 3.59 1.92
CA PRO A 37 5.54 4.32 2.43
C PRO A 37 6.69 4.34 1.40
N ASP A 38 7.58 5.32 1.55
CA ASP A 38 8.87 5.26 0.90
C ASP A 38 9.76 4.23 1.64
N PHE A 39 10.21 3.21 0.93
CA PHE A 39 10.93 2.08 1.50
C PHE A 39 12.42 2.39 1.73
N PHE A 40 13.04 3.29 0.95
CA PHE A 40 14.46 3.60 1.12
C PHE A 40 14.79 4.24 2.48
N PRO A 41 14.04 5.24 2.99
CA PRO A 41 14.25 5.77 4.32
C PRO A 41 14.06 4.72 5.43
N LEU A 42 13.14 3.76 5.25
CA LEU A 42 12.93 2.68 6.23
C LEU A 42 14.13 1.74 6.28
N LEU A 43 14.66 1.35 5.11
CA LEU A 43 15.85 0.52 4.99
C LEU A 43 17.11 1.23 5.48
N ALA A 44 17.27 2.53 5.17
CA ALA A 44 18.38 3.34 5.67
C ALA A 44 18.42 3.36 7.20
N ASN A 45 17.25 3.58 7.84
CA ASN A 45 17.13 3.57 9.29
C ASN A 45 17.46 2.19 9.89
N ALA A 46 17.02 1.10 9.27
CA ALA A 46 17.36 -0.26 9.71
C ALA A 46 18.88 -0.50 9.70
N MET A 47 19.56 -0.03 8.66
CA MET A 47 21.02 -0.14 8.49
C MET A 47 21.83 0.92 9.27
N ASN A 48 21.19 1.84 10.02
CA ASN A 48 21.83 3.02 10.63
C ASN A 48 22.60 3.90 9.63
N ILE A 49 22.08 4.02 8.41
CA ILE A 49 22.63 4.86 7.36
C ILE A 49 21.94 6.22 7.41
N ASP A 50 22.74 7.29 7.41
CA ASP A 50 22.24 8.66 7.33
C ASP A 50 21.69 8.94 5.91
N VAL A 51 20.50 9.54 5.82
CA VAL A 51 19.84 9.85 4.54
C VAL A 51 20.58 10.86 3.65
N TYR A 52 21.59 11.56 4.19
CA TYR A 52 22.46 12.48 3.45
C TYR A 52 23.86 11.89 3.17
N SER A 53 24.04 10.59 3.39
CA SER A 53 25.32 9.91 3.17
C SER A 53 25.47 9.38 1.75
N TYR A 54 26.72 9.16 1.32
CA TYR A 54 27.00 8.50 0.04
C TYR A 54 26.52 7.04 0.06
N GLU A 55 26.54 6.39 1.22
CA GLU A 55 25.99 5.06 1.43
C GLU A 55 24.50 5.02 1.05
N HIS A 56 23.73 6.04 1.43
CA HIS A 56 22.33 6.15 1.06
C HIS A 56 22.14 6.38 -0.44
N GLU A 57 22.96 7.21 -1.08
CA GLU A 57 22.93 7.41 -2.54
C GLU A 57 23.22 6.09 -3.29
N MET A 58 24.19 5.30 -2.81
CA MET A 58 24.49 4.00 -3.40
C MET A 58 23.36 2.99 -3.19
N MET A 59 22.73 2.99 -2.01
CA MET A 59 21.56 2.14 -1.75
C MET A 59 20.40 2.48 -2.70
N GLN A 60 20.14 3.77 -2.95
CA GLN A 60 19.07 4.21 -3.87
C GLN A 60 19.31 3.82 -5.34
N ALA A 61 20.55 3.51 -5.70
CA ALA A 61 20.89 3.04 -7.04
C ALA A 61 20.58 1.55 -7.24
N GLU A 62 20.36 0.80 -6.16
CA GLU A 62 19.98 -0.61 -6.20
C GLU A 62 18.47 -0.81 -6.18
N GLU A 63 18.04 -1.98 -6.63
CA GLU A 63 16.64 -2.39 -6.59
C GLU A 63 16.25 -2.94 -5.22
N ILE A 64 15.09 -2.53 -4.72
CA ILE A 64 14.49 -3.13 -3.52
C ILE A 64 13.78 -4.41 -3.93
N LEU A 65 14.12 -5.50 -3.25
CA LEU A 65 13.46 -6.79 -3.40
C LEU A 65 12.37 -6.95 -2.34
N PHE A 66 11.16 -7.24 -2.81
CA PHE A 66 10.00 -7.46 -1.97
C PHE A 66 9.69 -8.95 -1.81
N SER A 67 9.43 -9.37 -0.59
CA SER A 67 9.15 -10.76 -0.25
C SER A 67 8.15 -10.88 0.90
N HIS A 68 7.74 -12.12 1.21
CA HIS A 68 6.86 -12.43 2.35
C HIS A 68 5.58 -11.59 2.40
N ALA A 69 5.06 -11.20 1.24
CA ALA A 69 3.84 -10.41 1.13
C ALA A 69 2.64 -11.21 1.63
N GLN A 70 1.76 -10.56 2.39
CA GLN A 70 0.57 -11.14 2.99
C GLN A 70 -0.67 -10.28 2.72
N GLY A 71 -1.83 -10.93 2.73
CA GLY A 71 -3.11 -10.26 2.43
C GLY A 71 -3.19 -9.85 0.97
N LEU A 72 -3.83 -8.72 0.71
CA LEU A 72 -3.98 -8.12 -0.61
C LEU A 72 -2.62 -7.82 -1.25
N ALA A 73 -1.61 -7.45 -0.45
CA ALA A 73 -0.28 -7.13 -0.96
C ALA A 73 0.39 -8.29 -1.70
N ALA A 74 0.04 -9.54 -1.37
CA ALA A 74 0.59 -10.73 -2.02
C ALA A 74 0.24 -10.80 -3.51
N ASP A 75 -0.92 -10.29 -3.90
CA ASP A 75 -1.37 -10.27 -5.30
C ASP A 75 -0.64 -9.22 -6.15
N TYR A 76 0.04 -8.27 -5.49
CA TYR A 76 0.75 -7.14 -6.13
C TYR A 76 2.28 -7.25 -6.03
N VAL A 77 2.80 -8.37 -5.53
CA VAL A 77 4.23 -8.67 -5.57
C VAL A 77 4.49 -9.76 -6.60
N ASN A 78 5.29 -9.44 -7.62
CA ASN A 78 5.67 -10.38 -8.66
C ASN A 78 7.19 -10.38 -8.86
N GLU A 79 7.81 -11.56 -8.77
CA GLU A 79 9.26 -11.75 -8.96
C GLU A 79 10.15 -10.78 -8.14
N GLY A 80 9.71 -10.41 -6.93
CA GLY A 80 10.44 -9.48 -6.07
C GLY A 80 10.15 -8.00 -6.32
N VAL A 81 9.29 -7.67 -7.27
CA VAL A 81 8.84 -6.31 -7.57
C VAL A 81 7.45 -6.08 -7.00
N PHE A 82 7.28 -4.98 -6.27
CA PHE A 82 5.99 -4.58 -5.72
C PHE A 82 5.35 -3.48 -6.57
N ASP A 83 4.17 -3.74 -7.11
CA ASP A 83 3.37 -2.72 -7.80
C ASP A 83 2.56 -1.91 -6.78
N SER A 84 3.22 -0.90 -6.21
CA SER A 84 2.62 -0.04 -5.20
C SER A 84 1.38 0.70 -5.72
N SER A 85 1.39 1.14 -6.98
CA SER A 85 0.29 1.89 -7.57
C SER A 85 -0.96 1.02 -7.74
N ALA A 86 -0.80 -0.22 -8.21
CA ALA A 86 -1.90 -1.15 -8.34
C ALA A 86 -2.43 -1.61 -6.97
N PHE A 87 -1.53 -1.85 -6.00
CA PHE A 87 -1.93 -2.15 -4.63
C PHE A 87 -2.73 -1.00 -4.00
N GLU A 88 -2.26 0.24 -4.11
CA GLU A 88 -2.94 1.42 -3.57
C GLU A 88 -4.36 1.54 -4.12
N ALA A 89 -4.52 1.41 -5.44
CA ALA A 89 -5.83 1.48 -6.09
C ALA A 89 -6.78 0.38 -5.57
N ALA A 90 -6.29 -0.86 -5.49
CA ALA A 90 -7.08 -2.00 -5.03
C ALA A 90 -7.44 -1.92 -3.54
N TRP A 91 -6.52 -1.40 -2.73
CA TRP A 91 -6.77 -1.18 -1.30
C TRP A 91 -7.87 -0.14 -1.10
N ILE A 92 -7.81 0.98 -1.82
CA ILE A 92 -8.83 2.04 -1.78
C ILE A 92 -10.18 1.47 -2.23
N GLU A 93 -10.22 0.73 -3.33
CA GLU A 93 -11.46 0.12 -3.84
C GLU A 93 -12.06 -0.87 -2.84
N ASN A 94 -11.26 -1.75 -2.25
CA ASN A 94 -11.72 -2.67 -1.21
C ASN A 94 -12.27 -1.92 0.02
N LYS A 95 -11.61 -0.84 0.44
CA LYS A 95 -12.09 -0.02 1.56
C LYS A 95 -13.40 0.68 1.25
N ILE A 96 -13.59 1.18 0.04
CA ILE A 96 -14.87 1.73 -0.39
C ILE A 96 -15.95 0.65 -0.32
N HIS A 97 -15.68 -0.55 -0.81
CA HIS A 97 -16.63 -1.66 -0.73
C HIS A 97 -16.99 -2.05 0.71
N GLU A 98 -16.01 -2.18 1.60
CA GLU A 98 -16.24 -2.45 3.03
C GLU A 98 -17.12 -1.37 3.68
N ASN A 99 -16.80 -0.10 3.44
CA ASN A 99 -17.56 1.02 4.00
C ASN A 99 -19.00 1.07 3.44
N LEU A 100 -19.17 0.83 2.14
CA LEU A 100 -20.51 0.78 1.52
C LEU A 100 -21.34 -0.38 2.06
N GLN A 101 -20.73 -1.55 2.29
CA GLN A 101 -21.37 -2.69 2.91
C GLN A 101 -21.84 -2.35 4.34
N GLU A 102 -20.99 -1.71 5.15
CA GLU A 102 -21.34 -1.30 6.51
C GLU A 102 -22.50 -0.28 6.51
N ILE A 103 -22.46 0.71 5.60
CA ILE A 103 -23.55 1.69 5.45
C ILE A 103 -24.85 1.01 5.02
N ALA A 104 -24.80 0.11 4.02
CA ALA A 104 -25.97 -0.61 3.55
C ALA A 104 -26.59 -1.49 4.65
N GLN A 105 -25.75 -2.14 5.46
CA GLN A 105 -26.24 -2.91 6.60
C GLN A 105 -26.88 -2.00 7.66
N ARG A 106 -26.23 -0.89 8.01
CA ARG A 106 -26.71 0.02 9.06
C ARG A 106 -27.99 0.76 8.68
N GLU A 107 -28.06 1.29 7.46
CA GLU A 107 -29.15 2.19 7.03
C GLU A 107 -30.28 1.44 6.32
N LEU A 108 -29.96 0.35 5.62
CA LEU A 108 -30.91 -0.38 4.76
C LEU A 108 -31.17 -1.82 5.24
N SER A 109 -30.51 -2.27 6.31
CA SER A 109 -30.58 -3.66 6.81
C SER A 109 -30.24 -4.70 5.73
N ILE A 110 -29.32 -4.35 4.83
CA ILE A 110 -28.82 -5.24 3.78
C ILE A 110 -27.55 -5.93 4.29
N ASP A 111 -27.64 -7.22 4.55
CA ASP A 111 -26.50 -8.01 5.07
C ASP A 111 -25.43 -8.27 4.01
N ASP A 112 -25.80 -8.27 2.72
CA ASP A 112 -24.87 -8.51 1.62
C ASP A 112 -25.23 -7.62 0.42
N LEU A 113 -24.45 -6.55 0.23
CA LEU A 113 -24.60 -5.60 -0.86
C LEU A 113 -24.29 -6.23 -2.22
N HIS A 114 -23.57 -7.36 -2.27
CA HIS A 114 -23.32 -8.08 -3.52
C HIS A 114 -24.60 -8.73 -4.07
N GLN A 115 -25.61 -8.98 -3.23
CA GLN A 115 -26.91 -9.50 -3.67
C GLN A 115 -27.80 -8.43 -4.31
N GLN A 116 -27.42 -7.15 -4.22
CA GLN A 116 -28.13 -6.02 -4.82
C GLN A 116 -27.19 -5.21 -5.72
N PRO A 117 -26.81 -5.75 -6.90
CA PRO A 117 -25.81 -5.14 -7.77
C PRO A 117 -26.21 -3.74 -8.26
N GLU A 118 -27.49 -3.46 -8.49
CA GLU A 118 -27.97 -2.14 -8.91
C GLU A 118 -27.76 -1.09 -7.81
N LEU A 119 -28.05 -1.47 -6.55
CA LEU A 119 -27.82 -0.59 -5.40
C LEU A 119 -26.33 -0.37 -5.16
N LYS A 120 -25.52 -1.44 -5.24
CA LYS A 120 -24.06 -1.34 -5.16
C LYS A 120 -23.51 -0.35 -6.18
N THR A 121 -23.94 -0.45 -7.44
CA THR A 121 -23.53 0.46 -8.50
C THR A 121 -23.97 1.89 -8.20
N ALA A 122 -25.23 2.12 -7.80
CA ALA A 122 -25.72 3.46 -7.49
C ALA A 122 -24.94 4.13 -6.35
N LEU A 123 -24.59 3.37 -5.30
CA LEU A 123 -23.80 3.88 -4.18
C LEU A 123 -22.36 4.23 -4.60
N LEU A 124 -21.74 3.39 -5.43
CA LEU A 124 -20.41 3.65 -5.98
C LEU A 124 -20.41 4.89 -6.88
N GLU A 125 -21.43 5.06 -7.73
CA GLU A 125 -21.57 6.25 -8.56
C GLU A 125 -21.78 7.52 -7.72
N ALA A 126 -22.60 7.45 -6.68
CA ALA A 126 -22.81 8.57 -5.76
C ALA A 126 -21.52 8.97 -5.03
N TYR A 127 -20.73 7.99 -4.58
CA TYR A 127 -19.42 8.24 -3.96
C TYR A 127 -18.45 8.92 -4.93
N ARG A 128 -18.29 8.37 -6.14
CA ARG A 128 -17.41 8.93 -7.18
C ARG A 128 -17.83 10.34 -7.60
N LEU A 129 -19.15 10.59 -7.68
CA LEU A 129 -19.68 11.93 -7.91
C LEU A 129 -19.23 12.88 -6.78
N GLY A 130 -19.35 12.46 -5.52
CA GLY A 130 -18.89 13.23 -4.36
C GLY A 130 -17.41 13.56 -4.37
N GLU A 131 -16.54 12.61 -4.77
CA GLU A 131 -15.10 12.88 -4.95
C GLU A 131 -14.86 13.91 -6.05
N SER A 132 -15.52 13.77 -7.21
CA SER A 132 -15.34 14.69 -8.34
C SER A 132 -15.74 16.14 -8.01
N VAL A 133 -16.68 16.32 -7.07
CA VAL A 133 -17.16 17.63 -6.63
C VAL A 133 -16.16 18.33 -5.70
N LYS A 134 -15.36 17.58 -4.93
CA LYS A 134 -14.31 18.16 -4.04
C LYS A 134 -13.16 18.84 -4.79
N TYR A 135 -12.92 18.51 -6.06
CA TYR A 135 -11.82 19.06 -6.86
C TYR A 135 -12.23 20.22 -7.77
N LYS A 136 -13.39 20.86 -7.50
CA LYS A 136 -13.91 22.01 -8.26
C LYS A 136 -13.77 23.37 -7.55
N GLU A 137 -12.99 23.46 -6.47
CA GLU A 137 -12.64 24.74 -5.83
C GLU A 137 -11.26 25.25 -6.24
#